data_AF-A0AAU8N9S6-F1
#
_entry.id   AF-A0AAU8N9S6-F1
#
_cell.length_a   1.000
_cell.length_b   1.000
_cell.length_c   1.000
_cell.angle_alpha   90.00
_cell.angle_beta   90.00
_cell.angle_gamma   90.00
#
_symmetry.space_group_name_H-M   'P 1'
#
loop_
_entity.id
_entity.type
_entity.pdbx_description
1 polymer ?
#
loop_
_entity_poly.entity_id
_entity_poly.type
_entity_poly.pdbx_seq_one_letter_code
_entity_poly.pdbx_strand_id
1 'polypeptide(L)'
;MRNVLTEWHAASQIFPSFLIQRQQAPILQEEWLKQLEELVMWVLLGIVVIQLLLRVWVRLVKGPYTDEEVEQADPLLLAYLRSKGQLKLKDTQASLFHLTRQGILSMRIVKSKGRYRKDRGQSNASSAPNTTLEYSVQSAGAAGSPDEQHFMQWLFSQYGFGKQRLRLDALAGPSSEESERPEDMKYYRAKEKKQLEDIQSWKERVVETRSWEPLIRTPLLLRWLVYVMFPVMMLLTGIVCFAERVSVPGVIGLAVTAVIWLFVIRKIHVRLLYQIACVGLIISLSLAISGNSEYTSWLYTIIFMSLFVRLLLPAREVVPSFKDWEASMLRWRRRYKKGIPAGRLSDTAETLEQIIQTALVLGIGSRCVRKTDWSVLQQHPDPELRRLADREPARADSLPGSTALKQTPLLVLALHLRGIYRAMSAAEFPYDRYNYIFGTVFPGSGGSGGSPVYTDSYSGSGSKHSHDYDSSGSHHHGSDSGDSSGGGDSGGGGD
;
A
#
# COMPACT_ATOMS: atom_id res chain seq x y z
N MET A 1 42.05 72.01 -24.91
CA MET A 1 41.27 71.48 -26.06
C MET A 1 41.84 70.21 -26.70
N ARG A 2 43.10 69.79 -26.49
CA ARG A 2 43.62 68.51 -27.06
C ARG A 2 43.16 67.22 -26.36
N ASN A 3 42.63 67.28 -25.13
CA ASN A 3 42.25 66.08 -24.38
C ASN A 3 40.80 65.58 -24.62
N VAL A 4 39.98 66.34 -25.36
CA VAL A 4 38.58 65.95 -25.64
C VAL A 4 38.48 65.03 -26.87
N LEU A 5 39.46 65.09 -27.78
CA LEU A 5 39.46 64.28 -29.01
C LEU A 5 39.92 62.83 -28.80
N THR A 6 40.62 62.52 -27.71
CA THR A 6 41.09 61.15 -27.40
C THR A 6 40.02 60.28 -26.72
N GLU A 7 39.09 60.87 -25.97
CA GLU A 7 37.97 60.10 -25.35
C GLU A 7 36.92 59.64 -26.38
N TRP A 8 36.70 60.41 -27.44
CA TRP A 8 35.74 60.03 -28.50
C TRP A 8 36.19 58.82 -29.33
N HIS A 9 37.50 58.63 -29.52
CA HIS A 9 38.01 57.45 -30.21
C HIS A 9 37.91 56.18 -29.36
N ALA A 10 38.10 56.26 -28.04
CA ALA A 10 37.92 55.12 -27.15
C ALA A 10 36.45 54.67 -27.05
N ALA A 11 35.50 55.61 -27.01
CA ALA A 11 34.07 55.29 -27.03
C ALA A 11 33.65 54.61 -28.34
N SER A 12 34.20 55.03 -29.48
CA SER A 12 33.84 54.48 -30.80
C SER A 12 34.26 53.02 -31.04
N GLN A 13 35.25 52.51 -30.30
CA GLN A 13 35.70 51.11 -30.40
C GLN A 13 34.94 50.16 -29.46
N ILE A 14 34.29 50.66 -28.41
CA ILE A 14 33.54 49.83 -27.44
C ILE A 14 32.15 49.45 -28.01
N PHE A 15 31.50 50.34 -28.77
CA PHE A 15 30.20 50.07 -29.40
C PHE A 15 30.16 48.89 -30.38
N PRO A 16 31.12 48.71 -31.32
CA PRO A 16 31.10 47.57 -32.22
C PRO A 16 31.33 46.24 -31.48
N SER A 17 32.17 46.20 -30.43
CA SER A 17 32.33 44.99 -29.61
C SER A 17 31.04 44.58 -28.89
N PHE A 18 30.26 45.55 -28.40
CA PHE A 18 28.99 45.27 -27.72
C PHE A 18 27.88 44.81 -28.67
N LEU A 19 27.89 45.31 -29.91
CA LEU A 19 26.94 44.89 -30.96
C LEU A 19 27.28 43.49 -31.50
N ILE A 20 28.57 43.20 -31.69
CA ILE A 20 29.03 41.85 -32.07
C ILE A 20 28.70 40.85 -30.95
N GLN A 21 28.88 41.23 -29.69
CA GLN A 21 28.53 40.37 -28.54
C GLN A 21 27.01 40.13 -28.45
N ARG A 22 26.17 41.11 -28.82
CA ARG A 22 24.70 40.93 -28.91
C ARG A 22 24.26 40.06 -30.09
N GLN A 23 24.99 40.06 -31.21
CA GLN A 23 24.70 39.21 -32.36
C GLN A 23 25.23 37.78 -32.21
N GLN A 24 26.30 37.57 -31.44
CA GLN A 24 26.85 36.24 -31.16
C GLN A 24 26.15 35.53 -29.98
N ALA A 25 25.56 36.29 -29.04
CA ALA A 25 24.79 35.73 -27.93
C ALA A 25 23.66 34.75 -28.33
N PRO A 26 22.81 35.02 -29.35
CA PRO A 26 21.76 34.08 -29.73
C PRO A 26 22.30 32.78 -30.35
N ILE A 27 23.35 32.86 -31.16
CA ILE A 27 23.93 31.69 -31.86
C ILE A 27 24.58 30.73 -30.85
N LEU A 28 25.35 31.26 -29.90
CA LEU A 28 25.95 30.46 -28.82
C LEU A 28 24.90 29.91 -27.84
N GLN A 29 23.77 30.61 -27.67
CA GLN A 29 22.66 30.13 -26.84
C GLN A 29 21.92 28.94 -27.46
N GLU A 30 21.69 28.95 -28.78
CA GLU A 30 20.96 27.87 -29.47
C GLU A 30 21.75 26.55 -29.50
N GLU A 31 23.05 26.61 -29.81
CA GLU A 31 23.89 25.41 -29.85
C GLU A 31 24.04 24.77 -28.46
N TRP A 32 24.28 25.58 -27.42
CA TRP A 32 24.40 25.09 -26.06
C TRP A 32 23.08 24.51 -25.52
N LEU A 33 21.95 25.16 -25.81
CA LEU A 33 20.63 24.68 -25.39
C LEU A 33 20.32 23.32 -26.03
N LYS A 34 20.59 23.17 -27.33
CA LYS A 34 20.37 21.91 -28.05
C LYS A 34 21.24 20.78 -27.51
N GLN A 35 22.52 21.05 -27.24
CA GLN A 35 23.42 20.06 -26.62
C GLN A 35 22.94 19.65 -25.22
N LEU A 36 22.46 20.61 -24.43
CA LEU A 36 21.95 20.34 -23.09
C LEU A 36 20.66 19.51 -23.13
N GLU A 37 19.72 19.84 -24.03
CA GLU A 37 18.47 19.08 -24.22
C GLU A 37 18.75 17.64 -24.67
N GLU A 38 19.64 17.47 -25.65
CA GLU A 38 20.05 16.15 -26.12
C GLU A 38 20.71 15.34 -24.98
N LEU A 39 21.62 15.94 -24.22
CA LEU A 39 22.27 15.30 -23.09
C LEU A 39 21.26 14.87 -22.03
N VAL A 40 20.31 15.74 -21.66
CA VAL A 40 19.25 15.42 -20.70
C VAL A 40 18.39 14.25 -21.20
N MET A 41 18.06 14.23 -22.49
CA MET A 41 17.28 13.16 -23.10
C MET A 41 18.02 11.81 -23.04
N TRP A 42 19.30 11.76 -23.41
CA TRP A 42 20.12 10.55 -23.31
C TRP A 42 20.29 10.08 -21.86
N VAL A 43 20.45 11.00 -20.90
CA VAL A 43 20.53 10.66 -19.47
C VAL A 43 19.22 10.04 -18.99
N LEU A 44 18.06 10.63 -19.32
CA LEU A 44 16.76 10.09 -18.95
C LEU A 44 16.51 8.72 -19.59
N LEU A 45 16.85 8.56 -20.87
CA LEU A 45 16.74 7.29 -21.58
C LEU A 45 17.63 6.21 -20.93
N GLY A 46 18.89 6.55 -20.61
CA GLY A 46 19.81 5.67 -19.91
C GLY A 46 19.26 5.21 -18.56
N ILE A 47 18.67 6.11 -17.77
CA ILE A 47 18.01 5.77 -16.51
C ILE A 47 16.86 4.77 -16.75
N VAL A 48 16.00 5.01 -17.74
CA VAL A 48 14.88 4.09 -18.06
C VAL A 48 15.40 2.69 -18.41
N VAL A 49 16.40 2.59 -19.29
CA VAL A 49 17.00 1.31 -19.70
C VAL A 49 17.62 0.59 -18.50
N ILE A 50 18.41 1.28 -17.68
CA ILE A 50 19.01 0.71 -16.47
C ILE A 50 17.94 0.20 -15.49
N GLN A 51 16.85 0.96 -15.28
CA GLN A 51 15.77 0.54 -14.39
C GLN A 51 15.04 -0.71 -14.90
N LEU A 52 14.84 -0.83 -16.22
CA LEU A 52 14.26 -2.03 -16.82
C LEU A 52 15.19 -3.23 -16.64
N LEU A 53 16.50 -3.06 -16.87
CA LEU A 53 17.50 -4.11 -16.65
C LEU A 53 17.55 -4.55 -15.18
N LEU A 54 17.57 -3.59 -14.24
CA LEU A 54 17.52 -3.90 -12.80
C LEU A 54 16.24 -4.66 -12.43
N ARG A 55 15.09 -4.29 -13.01
CA ARG A 55 13.82 -5.00 -12.75
C ARG A 55 13.83 -6.43 -13.26
N VAL A 56 14.45 -6.68 -14.42
CA VAL A 56 14.67 -8.03 -14.94
C VAL A 56 15.66 -8.78 -14.05
N TRP A 57 16.78 -8.16 -13.69
CA TRP A 57 17.80 -8.77 -12.85
C TRP A 57 17.24 -9.17 -11.47
N VAL A 58 16.51 -8.30 -10.78
CA VAL A 58 15.86 -8.60 -9.49
C VAL A 58 14.88 -9.78 -9.59
N ARG A 59 14.26 -10.00 -10.76
CA ARG A 59 13.41 -11.19 -10.97
C ARG A 59 14.24 -12.47 -11.12
N LEU A 60 15.45 -12.37 -11.66
CA LEU A 60 16.33 -13.51 -11.91
C LEU A 60 17.20 -13.87 -10.70
N VAL A 61 17.63 -12.88 -9.91
CA VAL A 61 18.44 -13.12 -8.72
C VAL A 61 17.70 -14.01 -7.74
N LYS A 62 18.37 -15.09 -7.36
CA LYS A 62 18.00 -15.94 -6.24
C LYS A 62 18.74 -15.39 -5.04
N GLY A 63 18.02 -15.02 -3.98
CA GLY A 63 18.68 -14.63 -2.74
C GLY A 63 19.48 -15.79 -2.14
N PRO A 64 20.46 -15.50 -1.26
CA PRO A 64 21.36 -16.50 -0.70
C PRO A 64 20.71 -17.34 0.41
N TYR A 65 19.74 -16.78 1.15
CA TYR A 65 19.13 -17.47 2.30
C TYR A 65 18.27 -18.63 1.85
N THR A 66 18.22 -19.72 2.62
CA THR A 66 17.37 -20.89 2.36
C THR A 66 15.90 -20.59 2.64
N ASP A 67 15.00 -21.52 2.31
CA ASP A 67 13.57 -21.29 2.58
C ASP A 67 13.27 -21.42 4.08
N GLU A 68 13.98 -22.31 4.75
CA GLU A 68 13.97 -22.55 6.19
C GLU A 68 14.42 -21.30 6.97
N GLU A 69 15.50 -20.65 6.53
CA GLU A 69 15.99 -19.41 7.13
C GLU A 69 14.97 -18.27 7.00
N VAL A 70 14.26 -18.19 5.86
CA VAL A 70 13.17 -17.22 5.67
C VAL A 70 11.98 -17.54 6.57
N GLU A 71 11.70 -18.81 6.84
CA GLU A 71 10.61 -19.24 7.71
C GLU A 71 10.90 -18.97 9.20
N GLN A 72 12.15 -19.15 9.62
CA GLN A 72 12.65 -18.90 10.97
C GLN A 72 12.88 -17.42 11.27
N ALA A 73 13.05 -16.60 10.23
CA ALA A 73 13.19 -15.16 10.39
C ALA A 73 12.02 -14.53 11.16
N ASP A 74 12.29 -13.41 11.81
CA ASP A 74 11.27 -12.65 12.54
C ASP A 74 10.11 -12.27 11.59
N PRO A 75 8.87 -12.74 11.85
CA PRO A 75 7.71 -12.37 11.05
C PRO A 75 7.54 -10.85 10.91
N LEU A 76 7.84 -10.07 11.95
CA LEU A 76 7.71 -8.62 11.92
C LEU A 76 8.73 -7.98 10.98
N LEU A 77 9.97 -8.47 10.97
CA LEU A 77 11.00 -8.06 9.99
C LEU A 77 10.55 -8.37 8.56
N LEU A 78 10.00 -9.57 8.32
CA LEU A 78 9.47 -9.94 7.00
C LEU A 78 8.33 -9.01 6.56
N ALA A 79 7.43 -8.66 7.49
CA ALA A 79 6.36 -7.69 7.23
C ALA A 79 6.91 -6.29 6.92
N TYR A 80 7.93 -5.86 7.66
CA TYR A 80 8.60 -4.57 7.49
C TYR A 80 9.28 -4.46 6.12
N LEU A 81 10.05 -5.48 5.72
CA LEU A 81 10.71 -5.54 4.42
C LEU A 81 9.69 -5.59 3.28
N ARG A 82 8.66 -6.44 3.41
CA ARG A 82 7.58 -6.56 2.41
C ARG A 82 6.83 -5.25 2.20
N SER A 83 6.53 -4.54 3.29
CA SER A 83 5.80 -3.27 3.25
C SER A 83 6.69 -2.08 2.92
N LYS A 84 8.00 -2.29 2.72
CA LYS A 84 8.98 -1.23 2.53
C LYS A 84 8.86 -0.14 3.62
N GLY A 85 8.72 -0.60 4.87
CA GLY A 85 8.65 0.26 6.06
C GLY A 85 7.34 0.99 6.23
N GLN A 86 6.31 0.62 5.47
CA GLN A 86 4.94 1.08 5.66
C GLN A 86 4.15 0.01 6.41
N LEU A 87 4.52 -0.23 7.67
CA LEU A 87 3.73 -1.10 8.55
C LEU A 87 2.31 -0.54 8.66
N LYS A 88 1.33 -1.40 8.41
CA LYS A 88 -0.11 -1.13 8.42
C LYS A 88 -0.77 -1.94 9.53
N LEU A 89 -2.06 -1.71 9.76
CA LEU A 89 -2.85 -2.47 10.75
C LEU A 89 -2.70 -3.99 10.55
N LYS A 90 -2.66 -4.46 9.30
CA LYS A 90 -2.50 -5.87 8.97
C LYS A 90 -1.16 -6.48 9.37
N ASP A 91 -0.13 -5.65 9.46
CA ASP A 91 1.21 -6.10 9.82
C ASP A 91 1.34 -6.26 11.34
N THR A 92 0.37 -5.78 12.15
CA THR A 92 0.27 -6.10 13.59
C THR A 92 0.15 -7.60 13.83
N GLN A 93 -0.37 -8.34 12.87
CA GLN A 93 -0.43 -9.79 12.95
C GLN A 93 0.95 -10.44 12.92
N ALA A 94 1.91 -9.82 12.23
CA ALA A 94 3.29 -10.31 12.23
C ALA A 94 3.87 -10.23 13.65
N SER A 95 3.59 -9.16 14.39
CA SER A 95 3.94 -9.05 15.82
C SER A 95 3.25 -10.11 16.66
N LEU A 96 1.96 -10.36 16.43
CA LEU A 96 1.22 -11.42 17.15
C LEU A 96 1.82 -12.81 16.89
N PHE A 97 2.23 -13.11 15.65
CA PHE A 97 2.93 -14.34 15.32
C PHE A 97 4.32 -14.41 15.94
N HIS A 98 5.07 -13.31 15.95
CA HIS A 98 6.36 -13.22 16.64
C HIS A 98 6.21 -13.59 18.12
N LEU A 99 5.27 -12.95 18.82
CA LEU A 99 4.98 -13.22 20.24
C LEU A 99 4.44 -14.63 20.48
N THR A 100 3.72 -15.22 19.51
CA THR A 100 3.26 -16.61 19.59
C THR A 100 4.43 -17.57 19.43
N ARG A 101 5.37 -17.31 18.51
CA ARG A 101 6.59 -18.13 18.32
C ARG A 101 7.52 -18.08 19.52
N GLN A 102 7.57 -16.95 20.22
CA GLN A 102 8.29 -16.81 21.49
C GLN A 102 7.58 -17.48 22.69
N GLY A 103 6.35 -17.97 22.53
CA GLY A 103 5.57 -18.58 23.60
C GLY A 103 4.90 -17.58 24.56
N ILE A 104 4.98 -16.28 24.31
CA ILE A 104 4.37 -15.24 25.14
C ILE A 104 2.84 -15.25 25.00
N LEU A 105 2.37 -15.46 23.76
CA LEU A 105 0.95 -15.60 23.43
C LEU A 105 0.62 -17.04 23.05
N SER A 106 -0.57 -17.52 23.42
CA SER A 106 -1.20 -18.68 22.80
C SER A 106 -2.22 -18.22 21.78
N MET A 107 -2.29 -18.91 20.65
CA MET A 107 -3.30 -18.68 19.62
C MET A 107 -4.36 -19.80 19.66
N ARG A 108 -5.63 -19.45 19.46
CA ARG A 108 -6.73 -20.40 19.29
C ARG A 108 -7.75 -19.93 18.27
N ILE A 109 -8.47 -20.87 17.66
CA ILE A 109 -9.56 -20.57 16.74
C ILE A 109 -10.86 -20.47 17.53
N VAL A 110 -11.62 -19.40 17.33
CA VAL A 110 -12.94 -19.21 17.93
C VAL A 110 -13.95 -18.79 16.86
N LYS A 111 -15.25 -18.93 17.15
CA LYS A 111 -16.28 -18.36 16.26
C LYS A 111 -16.14 -16.84 16.23
N SER A 112 -16.27 -16.25 15.05
CA SER A 112 -16.37 -14.81 14.89
C SER A 112 -17.63 -14.26 15.56
N LYS A 113 -17.63 -12.95 15.87
CA LYS A 113 -18.80 -12.24 16.40
C LYS A 113 -20.03 -12.43 15.52
N GLY A 114 -21.19 -12.52 16.17
CA GLY A 114 -22.48 -12.77 15.52
C GLY A 114 -22.78 -11.81 14.38
N ARG A 115 -22.42 -10.53 14.51
CA ARG A 115 -22.60 -9.53 13.45
C ARG A 115 -21.93 -9.91 12.14
N TYR A 116 -20.69 -10.43 12.17
CA TYR A 116 -19.97 -10.81 10.96
C TYR A 116 -20.40 -12.16 10.40
N ARG A 117 -20.89 -13.06 11.26
CA ARG A 117 -21.44 -14.36 10.84
C ARG A 117 -22.78 -14.21 10.12
N LYS A 118 -23.58 -13.24 10.56
CA LYS A 118 -24.90 -12.95 10.00
C LYS A 118 -24.85 -11.98 8.82
N ASP A 119 -23.71 -11.32 8.62
CA ASP A 119 -23.45 -10.39 7.52
C ASP A 119 -23.42 -11.14 6.18
N ARG A 120 -24.61 -11.41 5.65
CA ARG A 120 -24.81 -11.83 4.26
C ARG A 120 -24.56 -10.60 3.40
N GLY A 121 -23.29 -10.30 3.13
CA GLY A 121 -22.93 -9.17 2.29
C GLY A 121 -23.76 -9.18 0.99
N GLN A 122 -24.22 -8.01 0.56
CA GLN A 122 -25.19 -7.82 -0.53
C GLN A 122 -24.83 -8.55 -1.84
N SER A 123 -23.56 -8.90 -2.07
CA SER A 123 -23.10 -9.55 -3.30
C SER A 123 -22.72 -11.04 -3.17
N ASN A 124 -22.52 -11.59 -1.97
CA ASN A 124 -22.13 -13.00 -1.79
C ASN A 124 -22.37 -13.49 -0.35
N ALA A 125 -23.50 -14.17 -0.11
CA ALA A 125 -23.80 -14.80 1.19
C ALA A 125 -22.73 -15.82 1.65
N SER A 126 -21.93 -16.36 0.73
CA SER A 126 -20.83 -17.29 1.01
C SER A 126 -19.56 -16.64 1.57
N SER A 127 -19.50 -15.31 1.66
CA SER A 127 -18.27 -14.60 2.06
C SER A 127 -18.22 -14.19 3.54
N ALA A 128 -19.23 -14.56 4.34
CA ALA A 128 -19.30 -14.23 5.75
C ALA A 128 -18.25 -15.01 6.56
N PRO A 129 -17.38 -14.34 7.34
CA PRO A 129 -16.37 -15.03 8.13
C PRO A 129 -16.98 -15.75 9.33
N ASN A 130 -16.74 -17.06 9.44
CA ASN A 130 -17.28 -17.89 10.54
C ASN A 130 -16.34 -18.08 11.73
N THR A 131 -15.03 -18.01 11.49
CA THR A 131 -14.00 -18.34 12.49
C THR A 131 -12.91 -17.28 12.55
N THR A 132 -12.56 -16.80 13.72
CA THR A 132 -11.49 -15.81 13.96
C THR A 132 -10.40 -16.39 14.85
N LEU A 133 -9.28 -15.69 14.92
CA LEU A 133 -8.19 -16.01 15.85
C LEU A 133 -8.38 -15.23 17.14
N GLU A 134 -8.20 -15.94 18.26
CA GLU A 134 -8.08 -15.36 19.57
C GLU A 134 -6.68 -15.62 20.12
N TYR A 135 -6.06 -14.57 20.64
CA TYR A 135 -4.76 -14.62 21.31
C TYR A 135 -4.98 -14.45 22.79
N SER A 136 -4.32 -15.27 23.61
CA SER A 136 -4.30 -15.10 25.06
C SER A 136 -2.89 -15.06 25.60
N VAL A 137 -2.67 -14.20 26.59
CA VAL A 137 -1.37 -14.06 27.27
C VAL A 137 -1.13 -15.31 28.11
N GLN A 138 -0.06 -16.04 27.83
CA GLN A 138 0.32 -17.24 28.61
C GLN A 138 1.22 -16.86 29.79
N SER A 139 2.19 -15.99 29.55
CA SER A 139 3.21 -15.60 30.53
C SER A 139 3.13 -14.10 30.81
N ALA A 140 2.44 -13.72 31.89
CA ALA A 140 2.34 -12.31 32.31
C ALA A 140 3.70 -11.69 32.69
N GLY A 141 4.72 -12.52 32.93
CA GLY A 141 6.08 -12.09 33.31
C GLY A 141 7.15 -12.29 32.25
N ALA A 142 6.81 -12.69 31.01
CA ALA A 142 7.83 -12.76 29.96
C ALA A 142 8.21 -11.34 29.54
N ALA A 143 9.45 -10.96 29.84
CA ALA A 143 10.02 -9.66 29.49
C ALA A 143 10.23 -9.57 27.97
N GLY A 144 9.16 -9.27 27.24
CA GLY A 144 9.26 -8.86 25.84
C GLY A 144 10.04 -7.55 25.71
N SER A 145 10.50 -7.24 24.51
CA SER A 145 11.17 -5.97 24.23
C SER A 145 10.24 -4.76 24.47
N PRO A 146 10.76 -3.55 24.68
CA PRO A 146 9.92 -2.37 24.95
C PRO A 146 8.82 -2.10 23.90
N ASP A 147 9.11 -2.35 22.62
CA ASP A 147 8.14 -2.28 21.53
C ASP A 147 7.05 -3.35 21.62
N GLU A 148 7.40 -4.58 22.02
CA GLU A 148 6.47 -5.69 22.23
C GLU A 148 5.55 -5.42 23.44
N GLN A 149 6.10 -4.90 24.54
CA GLN A 149 5.33 -4.55 25.72
C GLN A 149 4.31 -3.44 25.42
N HIS A 150 4.75 -2.39 24.73
CA HIS A 150 3.85 -1.32 24.28
C HIS A 150 2.77 -1.86 23.35
N PHE A 151 3.13 -2.73 22.40
CA PHE A 151 2.18 -3.37 21.49
C PHE A 151 1.13 -4.19 22.24
N MET A 152 1.54 -5.03 23.20
CA MET A 152 0.63 -5.82 24.02
C MET A 152 -0.26 -4.93 24.88
N GLN A 153 0.31 -3.93 25.55
CA GLN A 153 -0.44 -2.98 26.37
C GLN A 153 -1.51 -2.29 25.52
N TRP A 154 -1.15 -1.75 24.36
CA TRP A 154 -2.09 -1.11 23.44
C TRP A 154 -3.21 -2.08 23.04
N LEU A 155 -2.87 -3.23 22.50
CA LEU A 155 -3.83 -4.10 21.83
C LEU A 155 -4.76 -4.82 22.83
N PHE A 156 -4.19 -5.35 23.92
CA PHE A 156 -4.96 -6.09 24.92
C PHE A 156 -5.71 -5.17 25.88
N SER A 157 -5.22 -3.96 26.18
CA SER A 157 -5.96 -3.03 27.05
C SER A 157 -7.15 -2.39 26.34
N GLN A 158 -6.99 -2.02 25.07
CA GLN A 158 -8.05 -1.32 24.33
C GLN A 158 -9.07 -2.28 23.71
N TYR A 159 -8.63 -3.45 23.22
CA TYR A 159 -9.48 -4.38 22.45
C TYR A 159 -9.62 -5.75 23.09
N GLY A 160 -8.91 -6.01 24.19
CA GLY A 160 -8.91 -7.29 24.86
C GLY A 160 -10.04 -7.43 25.89
N PHE A 161 -10.55 -8.65 26.02
CA PHE A 161 -11.44 -9.06 27.09
C PHE A 161 -10.62 -9.30 28.36
N GLY A 162 -10.89 -8.50 29.40
CA GLY A 162 -10.19 -8.61 30.69
C GLY A 162 -8.67 -8.39 30.61
N LYS A 163 -8.18 -7.66 29.58
CA LYS A 163 -6.76 -7.41 29.31
C LYS A 163 -5.89 -8.66 29.09
N GLN A 164 -6.49 -9.84 28.92
CA GLN A 164 -5.77 -11.11 28.79
C GLN A 164 -6.04 -11.83 27.47
N ARG A 165 -7.18 -11.53 26.81
CA ARG A 165 -7.58 -12.20 25.58
C ARG A 165 -7.96 -11.20 24.51
N LEU A 166 -7.44 -11.35 23.30
CA LEU A 166 -7.73 -10.50 22.17
C LEU A 166 -8.32 -11.34 21.03
N ARG A 167 -9.48 -10.96 20.51
CA ARG A 167 -10.01 -11.50 19.26
C ARG A 167 -9.69 -10.57 18.10
N LEU A 168 -9.23 -11.11 16.97
CA LEU A 168 -8.93 -10.26 15.80
C LEU A 168 -10.18 -9.54 15.27
N ASP A 169 -11.37 -10.14 15.42
CA ASP A 169 -12.64 -9.49 15.07
C ASP A 169 -13.01 -8.28 15.93
N ALA A 170 -12.27 -7.99 17.01
CA ALA A 170 -12.40 -6.74 17.77
C ALA A 170 -11.75 -5.56 17.04
N LEU A 171 -10.72 -5.82 16.24
CA LEU A 171 -10.05 -4.81 15.44
C LEU A 171 -10.86 -4.43 14.20
N ALA A 172 -11.87 -5.25 13.86
CA ALA A 172 -12.68 -5.12 12.67
C ALA A 172 -13.51 -3.84 12.52
N GLY A 173 -13.66 -3.45 11.26
CA GLY A 173 -14.52 -2.39 10.78
C GLY A 173 -16.01 -2.79 10.81
N PRO A 174 -16.89 -1.94 10.25
CA PRO A 174 -18.33 -2.18 10.24
C PRO A 174 -18.70 -3.41 9.42
N SER A 175 -19.76 -4.10 9.84
CA SER A 175 -20.52 -5.04 9.03
C SER A 175 -21.33 -4.31 7.94
N SER A 176 -21.89 -5.03 6.97
CA SER A 176 -22.72 -4.41 5.91
C SER A 176 -23.90 -3.64 6.51
N GLU A 177 -24.60 -4.21 7.48
CA GLU A 177 -25.72 -3.56 8.17
C GLU A 177 -25.29 -2.28 8.91
N GLU A 178 -24.14 -2.31 9.60
CA GLU A 178 -23.57 -1.14 10.29
C GLU A 178 -23.06 -0.08 9.28
N SER A 179 -22.66 -0.49 8.08
CA SER A 179 -22.17 0.43 7.05
C SER A 179 -23.27 1.28 6.41
N GLU A 180 -24.52 0.80 6.45
CA GLU A 180 -25.69 1.53 5.96
C GLU A 180 -26.15 2.62 6.94
N ARG A 181 -25.74 2.52 8.22
CA ARG A 181 -26.13 3.45 9.28
C ARG A 181 -25.08 4.55 9.46
N PRO A 182 -25.45 5.84 9.29
CA PRO A 182 -24.47 6.94 9.36
C PRO A 182 -23.87 7.12 10.76
N GLU A 183 -24.64 6.81 11.81
CA GLU A 183 -24.20 6.91 13.20
C GLU A 183 -23.10 5.89 13.53
N ASP A 184 -23.32 4.62 13.14
CA ASP A 184 -22.33 3.55 13.29
C ASP A 184 -21.06 3.87 12.50
N MET A 185 -21.21 4.38 11.27
CA MET A 185 -20.07 4.82 10.46
C MET A 185 -19.25 5.94 11.12
N LYS A 186 -19.89 6.86 11.86
CA LYS A 186 -19.16 7.90 12.62
C LYS A 186 -18.29 7.28 13.72
N TYR A 187 -18.81 6.29 14.44
CA TYR A 187 -18.04 5.53 15.43
C TYR A 187 -16.84 4.83 14.80
N TYR A 188 -17.03 4.13 13.68
CA TYR A 188 -15.96 3.40 13.00
C TYR A 188 -14.88 4.31 12.41
N ARG A 189 -15.25 5.49 11.89
CA ARG A 189 -14.27 6.51 11.44
C ARG A 189 -13.42 7.04 12.61
N ALA A 190 -14.04 7.29 13.76
CA ALA A 190 -13.31 7.71 14.95
C ALA A 190 -12.35 6.62 15.45
N LYS A 191 -12.83 5.36 15.46
CA LYS A 191 -12.01 4.17 15.78
C LYS A 191 -10.83 4.03 14.82
N GLU A 192 -11.05 4.20 13.52
CA GLU A 192 -10.02 4.13 12.49
C GLU A 192 -8.93 5.18 12.71
N LYS A 193 -9.31 6.44 12.93
CA LYS A 193 -8.36 7.52 13.18
C LYS A 193 -7.45 7.20 14.38
N LYS A 194 -8.06 6.75 15.48
CA LYS A 194 -7.33 6.34 16.68
C LYS A 194 -6.40 5.15 16.41
N GLN A 195 -6.87 4.14 15.70
CA GLN A 195 -6.03 2.99 15.31
C GLN A 195 -4.83 3.43 14.46
N LEU A 196 -5.00 4.38 13.54
CA LEU A 196 -3.91 4.88 12.71
C LEU A 196 -2.84 5.61 13.53
N GLU A 197 -3.27 6.43 14.49
CA GLU A 197 -2.38 7.10 15.45
C GLU A 197 -1.60 6.07 16.29
N ASP A 198 -2.29 5.07 16.84
CA ASP A 198 -1.68 4.01 17.63
C ASP A 198 -0.69 3.16 16.81
N ILE A 199 -1.03 2.82 15.56
CA ILE A 199 -0.14 2.07 14.64
C ILE A 199 1.13 2.88 14.34
N GLN A 200 0.98 4.19 14.13
CA GLN A 200 2.11 5.05 13.83
C GLN A 200 3.06 5.14 15.05
N SER A 201 2.51 5.30 16.26
CA SER A 201 3.26 5.26 17.51
C SER A 201 3.96 3.91 17.72
N TRP A 202 3.24 2.79 17.53
CA TRP A 202 3.83 1.45 17.61
C TRP A 202 4.97 1.27 16.60
N LYS A 203 4.77 1.68 15.36
CA LYS A 203 5.78 1.59 14.30
C LYS A 203 7.04 2.40 14.64
N GLU A 204 6.90 3.61 15.16
CA GLU A 204 8.03 4.46 15.56
C GLU A 204 8.87 3.74 16.63
N ARG A 205 8.22 3.16 17.65
CA ARG A 205 8.90 2.38 18.69
C ARG A 205 9.59 1.13 18.16
N VAL A 206 8.98 0.40 17.22
CA VAL A 206 9.59 -0.77 16.58
C VAL A 206 10.85 -0.36 15.83
N VAL A 207 10.77 0.73 15.05
CA VAL A 207 11.90 1.23 14.25
C VAL A 207 13.06 1.69 15.15
N GLU A 208 12.75 2.37 16.24
CA GLU A 208 13.72 2.83 17.25
C GLU A 208 14.35 1.65 17.99
N THR A 209 13.54 0.78 18.61
CA THR A 209 14.01 -0.31 19.47
C THR A 209 14.82 -1.35 18.69
N ARG A 210 14.41 -1.65 17.46
CA ARG A 210 15.07 -2.66 16.61
C ARG A 210 16.14 -2.07 15.69
N SER A 211 16.39 -0.76 15.74
CA SER A 211 17.31 -0.04 14.85
C SER A 211 17.05 -0.27 13.35
N TRP A 212 15.77 -0.32 12.96
CA TRP A 212 15.37 -0.60 11.57
C TRP A 212 15.33 0.63 10.66
N GLU A 213 15.52 1.83 11.20
CA GLU A 213 15.51 3.08 10.45
C GLU A 213 16.43 3.07 9.21
N PRO A 214 17.71 2.62 9.30
CA PRO A 214 18.59 2.67 8.15
C PRO A 214 18.23 1.68 7.06
N LEU A 215 17.37 0.66 7.31
CA LEU A 215 17.09 -0.43 6.36
C LEU A 215 16.36 0.05 5.11
N ILE A 216 15.60 1.14 5.21
CA ILE A 216 14.71 1.61 4.13
C ILE A 216 15.00 3.07 3.85
N ARG A 217 15.50 3.33 2.66
CA ARG A 217 15.94 4.66 2.26
C ARG A 217 15.18 5.14 1.04
N THR A 218 15.07 6.45 0.90
CA THR A 218 14.67 7.04 -0.37
C THR A 218 15.83 6.90 -1.36
N PRO A 219 15.60 6.36 -2.57
CA PRO A 219 16.67 6.14 -3.53
C PRO A 219 17.33 7.45 -3.91
N LEU A 220 18.66 7.45 -4.03
CA LEU A 220 19.44 8.64 -4.37
C LEU A 220 18.98 9.24 -5.71
N LEU A 221 18.70 8.41 -6.71
CA LEU A 221 18.20 8.86 -8.01
C LEU A 221 16.88 9.63 -7.90
N LEU A 222 15.98 9.25 -6.97
CA LEU A 222 14.73 9.98 -6.76
C LEU A 222 15.00 11.35 -6.12
N ARG A 223 15.94 11.43 -5.19
CA ARG A 223 16.38 12.72 -4.63
C ARG A 223 16.96 13.59 -5.74
N TRP A 224 17.87 13.07 -6.55
CA TRP A 224 18.45 13.79 -7.69
C TRP A 224 17.37 14.27 -8.69
N LEU A 225 16.40 13.43 -9.02
CA LEU A 225 15.31 13.79 -9.92
C LEU A 225 14.49 14.98 -9.38
N VAL A 226 14.20 15.00 -8.08
CA VAL A 226 13.36 16.04 -7.46
C VAL A 226 14.15 17.32 -7.14
N TYR A 227 15.39 17.18 -6.63
CA TYR A 227 16.21 18.31 -6.16
C TYR A 227 17.07 18.95 -7.24
N VAL A 228 17.47 18.21 -8.27
CA VAL A 228 18.39 18.70 -9.31
C VAL A 228 17.68 18.78 -10.66
N MET A 229 17.11 17.68 -11.13
CA MET A 229 16.51 17.65 -12.47
C MET A 229 15.29 18.56 -12.58
N PHE A 230 14.41 18.57 -11.58
CA PHE A 230 13.21 19.40 -11.65
C PHE A 230 13.52 20.91 -11.71
N PRO A 231 14.42 21.47 -10.87
CA PRO A 231 14.87 22.86 -11.03
C PRO A 231 15.51 23.16 -12.38
N VAL A 232 16.31 22.23 -12.92
CA VAL A 232 16.90 22.39 -14.26
C VAL A 232 15.80 22.48 -15.32
N MET A 233 14.77 21.63 -15.25
CA MET A 233 13.64 21.71 -16.17
C MET A 233 12.85 23.01 -16.00
N MET A 234 12.58 23.44 -14.76
CA MET A 234 11.93 24.73 -14.48
C MET A 234 12.71 25.89 -15.08
N LEU A 235 14.04 25.87 -14.95
CA LEU A 235 14.93 26.90 -15.50
C LEU A 235 14.88 26.89 -17.04
N LEU A 236 14.97 25.72 -17.66
CA LEU A 236 14.87 25.56 -19.12
C LEU A 236 13.53 26.08 -19.64
N THR A 237 12.41 25.67 -19.02
CA THR A 237 11.08 26.20 -19.36
C THR A 237 11.04 27.72 -19.19
N GLY A 238 11.63 28.26 -18.12
CA GLY A 238 11.70 29.71 -17.90
C GLY A 238 12.49 30.45 -18.98
N ILE A 239 13.64 29.91 -19.42
CA ILE A 239 14.47 30.49 -20.48
C ILE A 239 13.71 30.52 -21.80
N VAL A 240 13.07 29.41 -22.19
CA VAL A 240 12.29 29.34 -23.43
C VAL A 240 11.10 30.29 -23.38
N CYS A 241 10.36 30.33 -22.27
CA CYS A 241 9.30 31.30 -22.07
C CYS A 241 9.80 32.75 -22.22
N PHE A 242 10.98 33.07 -21.65
CA PHE A 242 11.55 34.42 -21.75
C PHE A 242 11.95 34.77 -23.19
N ALA A 243 12.56 33.84 -23.91
CA ALA A 243 12.99 34.02 -25.30
C ALA A 243 11.80 34.31 -26.23
N GLU A 244 10.66 33.63 -26.04
CA GLU A 244 9.46 33.81 -26.87
C GLU A 244 8.55 34.99 -26.46
N ARG A 245 8.99 35.85 -25.53
CA ARG A 245 8.22 36.96 -24.94
C ARG A 245 6.96 36.47 -24.22
N VAL A 246 7.17 36.05 -22.97
CA VAL A 246 6.15 35.43 -22.10
C VAL A 246 4.80 36.14 -22.10
N SER A 247 3.73 35.36 -22.31
CA SER A 247 2.37 35.78 -22.00
C SER A 247 2.14 35.82 -20.47
N VAL A 248 1.36 36.77 -19.95
CA VAL A 248 1.04 36.85 -18.50
C VAL A 248 0.57 35.51 -17.91
N PRO A 249 -0.25 34.69 -18.60
CA PRO A 249 -0.62 33.35 -18.13
C PRO A 249 0.56 32.39 -17.95
N GLY A 250 1.58 32.45 -18.81
CA GLY A 250 2.77 31.60 -18.70
C GLY A 250 3.59 31.87 -17.44
N VAL A 251 3.75 33.14 -17.07
CA VAL A 251 4.43 33.56 -15.83
C VAL A 251 3.68 33.05 -14.60
N ILE A 252 2.35 33.20 -14.59
CA ILE A 252 1.49 32.71 -13.49
C ILE A 252 1.62 31.18 -13.37
N GLY A 253 1.59 30.45 -14.49
CA GLY A 253 1.76 29.00 -14.51
C GLY A 253 3.09 28.54 -13.92
N LEU A 254 4.20 29.20 -14.29
CA LEU A 254 5.51 28.91 -13.73
C LEU A 254 5.58 29.18 -12.23
N ALA A 255 5.03 30.30 -11.75
CA ALA A 255 5.00 30.63 -10.32
C ALA A 255 4.21 29.59 -9.51
N VAL A 256 3.03 29.18 -9.99
CA VAL A 256 2.22 28.12 -9.37
C VAL A 256 2.99 26.81 -9.34
N THR A 257 3.67 26.46 -10.42
CA THR A 257 4.42 25.21 -10.51
C THR A 257 5.63 25.20 -9.56
N ALA A 258 6.30 26.33 -9.38
CA ALA A 258 7.37 26.49 -8.39
C ALA A 258 6.87 26.28 -6.94
N VAL A 259 5.68 26.81 -6.61
CA VAL A 259 5.04 26.60 -5.31
C VAL A 259 4.73 25.11 -5.10
N ILE A 260 4.16 24.44 -6.10
CA ILE A 260 3.88 22.99 -6.03
C ILE A 260 5.17 22.20 -5.83
N TRP A 261 6.26 22.57 -6.49
CA TRP A 261 7.56 21.93 -6.31
C TRP A 261 8.11 22.08 -4.89
N LEU A 262 7.95 23.23 -4.23
CA LEU A 262 8.32 23.38 -2.82
C LEU A 262 7.54 22.40 -1.92
N PHE A 263 6.27 22.14 -2.23
CA PHE A 263 5.50 21.09 -1.56
C PHE A 263 6.00 19.68 -1.90
N VAL A 264 6.43 19.42 -3.13
CA VAL A 264 7.05 18.15 -3.54
C VAL A 264 8.31 17.87 -2.74
N ILE A 265 9.17 18.87 -2.52
CA ILE A 265 10.38 18.72 -1.69
C ILE A 265 10.02 18.29 -0.27
N ARG A 266 9.06 18.96 0.36
CA ARG A 266 8.63 18.63 1.73
C ARG A 266 7.98 17.24 1.82
N LYS A 267 7.31 16.79 0.77
CA LYS A 267 6.60 15.51 0.71
C LYS A 267 7.11 14.63 -0.43
N ILE A 268 8.43 14.39 -0.49
CA ILE A 268 9.10 13.66 -1.59
C ILE A 268 8.53 12.25 -1.85
N HIS A 269 7.91 11.67 -0.83
CA HIS A 269 7.26 10.36 -0.89
C HIS A 269 5.94 10.35 -1.69
N VAL A 270 5.32 11.50 -1.93
CA VAL A 270 4.01 11.60 -2.60
C VAL A 270 4.19 11.68 -4.10
N ARG A 271 3.90 10.57 -4.79
CA ARG A 271 4.01 10.46 -6.26
C ARG A 271 3.17 11.50 -7.00
N LEU A 272 1.96 11.75 -6.49
CA LEU A 272 0.97 12.62 -7.11
C LEU A 272 1.43 14.08 -7.23
N LEU A 273 2.11 14.62 -6.20
CA LEU A 273 2.56 16.01 -6.21
C LEU A 273 3.58 16.29 -7.31
N TYR A 274 4.51 15.35 -7.55
CA TYR A 274 5.49 15.50 -8.64
C TYR A 274 4.82 15.43 -10.02
N GLN A 275 3.84 14.51 -10.18
CA GLN A 275 3.08 14.41 -11.42
C GLN A 275 2.29 15.69 -11.70
N ILE A 276 1.65 16.26 -10.67
CA ILE A 276 0.95 17.55 -10.79
C ILE A 276 1.94 18.66 -11.16
N ALA A 277 3.13 18.70 -10.57
CA ALA A 277 4.15 19.69 -10.91
C ALA A 277 4.60 19.57 -12.38
N CYS A 278 4.81 18.34 -12.88
CA CYS A 278 5.17 18.12 -14.29
C CYS A 278 4.03 18.50 -15.25
N VAL A 279 2.78 18.17 -14.90
CA VAL A 279 1.60 18.57 -15.69
C VAL A 279 1.45 20.09 -15.69
N GLY A 280 1.68 20.75 -14.54
CA GLY A 280 1.72 22.22 -14.44
C GLY A 280 2.78 22.85 -15.34
N LEU A 281 3.97 22.24 -15.43
CA LEU A 281 5.02 22.64 -16.38
C LEU A 281 4.55 22.53 -17.83
N ILE A 282 3.93 21.41 -18.22
CA ILE A 282 3.40 21.21 -19.58
C ILE A 282 2.35 22.28 -19.91
N ILE A 283 1.39 22.52 -19.02
CA ILE A 283 0.35 23.53 -19.20
C ILE A 283 0.95 24.93 -19.32
N SER A 284 1.91 25.26 -18.45
CA SER A 284 2.59 26.56 -18.47
C SER A 284 3.31 26.78 -19.79
N LEU A 285 3.99 25.75 -20.30
CA LEU A 285 4.68 25.79 -21.59
C LEU A 285 3.67 25.93 -22.75
N SER A 286 2.56 25.19 -22.74
CA SER A 286 1.51 25.28 -23.77
C SER A 286 0.79 26.62 -23.80
N LEU A 287 0.66 27.31 -22.66
CA LEU A 287 0.02 28.63 -22.58
C LEU A 287 0.99 29.77 -22.89
N ALA A 288 2.28 29.56 -22.64
CA ALA A 288 3.31 30.55 -22.94
C ALA A 288 3.60 30.64 -24.44
N ILE A 289 3.47 29.54 -25.16
CA ILE A 289 3.97 29.39 -26.52
C ILE A 289 2.83 28.99 -27.46
N SER A 290 2.54 29.84 -28.44
CA SER A 290 1.48 29.62 -29.43
C SER A 290 1.99 29.03 -30.75
N GLY A 291 3.30 28.85 -30.89
CA GLY A 291 3.97 28.30 -32.07
C GLY A 291 4.54 26.90 -31.84
N ASN A 292 4.59 26.10 -32.90
CA ASN A 292 5.20 24.77 -32.86
C ASN A 292 6.71 24.90 -33.16
N SER A 293 7.49 25.36 -32.18
CA SER A 293 8.95 25.45 -32.31
C SER A 293 9.60 24.09 -32.03
N GLU A 294 10.73 23.78 -32.68
CA GLU A 294 11.43 22.51 -32.41
C GLU A 294 11.79 22.38 -30.93
N TYR A 295 12.22 23.49 -30.29
CA TYR A 295 12.56 23.57 -28.87
C TYR A 295 11.39 23.21 -27.93
N THR A 296 10.16 23.64 -28.25
CA THR A 296 8.99 23.25 -27.45
C THR A 296 8.73 21.76 -27.51
N SER A 297 8.88 21.13 -28.68
CA SER A 297 8.71 19.69 -28.85
C SER A 297 9.73 18.88 -28.03
N TRP A 298 10.98 19.35 -27.96
CA TRP A 298 12.03 18.75 -27.15
C TRP A 298 11.74 18.87 -25.65
N LEU A 299 11.34 20.06 -25.18
CA LEU A 299 10.95 20.25 -23.77
C LEU A 299 9.76 19.37 -23.37
N TYR A 300 8.73 19.23 -24.22
CA TYR A 300 7.63 18.29 -23.95
C TYR A 300 8.15 16.86 -23.80
N THR A 301 9.07 16.45 -24.68
CA THR A 301 9.68 15.12 -24.64
C THR A 301 10.47 14.91 -23.35
N ILE A 302 11.26 15.89 -22.93
CA ILE A 302 12.04 15.84 -21.69
C ILE A 302 11.11 15.77 -20.47
N ILE A 303 10.06 16.60 -20.41
CA ILE A 303 9.10 16.58 -19.31
C ILE A 303 8.37 15.23 -19.25
N PHE A 304 7.93 14.72 -20.40
CA PHE A 304 7.30 13.41 -20.50
C PHE A 304 8.25 12.30 -20.03
N MET A 305 9.50 12.29 -20.50
CA MET A 305 10.51 11.31 -20.09
C MET A 305 10.80 11.39 -18.59
N SER A 306 10.86 12.58 -17.98
CA SER A 306 11.01 12.73 -16.53
C SER A 306 9.83 12.12 -15.75
N LEU A 307 8.61 12.23 -16.28
CA LEU A 307 7.40 11.63 -15.71
C LEU A 307 7.48 10.10 -15.80
N PHE A 308 7.98 9.55 -16.91
CA PHE A 308 8.26 8.11 -17.06
C PHE A 308 9.33 7.62 -16.09
N VAL A 309 10.44 8.36 -15.95
CA VAL A 309 11.50 8.05 -15.00
C VAL A 309 10.92 8.02 -13.57
N ARG A 310 10.16 9.05 -13.16
CA ARG A 310 9.48 9.04 -11.85
C ARG A 310 8.52 7.87 -11.69
N LEU A 311 7.82 7.48 -12.75
CA LEU A 311 6.87 6.38 -12.75
C LEU A 311 7.56 5.05 -12.48
N LEU A 312 8.76 4.85 -13.04
CA LEU A 312 9.56 3.64 -12.92
C LEU A 312 10.37 3.57 -11.62
N LEU A 313 10.79 4.72 -11.08
CA LEU A 313 11.57 4.75 -9.84
C LEU A 313 10.74 4.35 -8.62
N PRO A 314 11.21 3.39 -7.80
CA PRO A 314 10.55 3.05 -6.56
C PRO A 314 10.61 4.24 -5.59
N ALA A 315 9.53 4.48 -4.84
CA ALA A 315 9.51 5.54 -3.84
C ALA A 315 10.42 5.23 -2.63
N ARG A 316 10.67 3.94 -2.38
CA ARG A 316 11.47 3.42 -1.27
C ARG A 316 12.28 2.23 -1.73
N GLU A 317 13.54 2.19 -1.31
CA GLU A 317 14.48 1.12 -1.61
C GLU A 317 14.98 0.49 -0.31
N VAL A 318 15.19 -0.83 -0.35
CA VAL A 318 15.84 -1.58 0.72
C VAL A 318 17.35 -1.41 0.57
N VAL A 319 18.05 -1.17 1.68
CA VAL A 319 19.51 -1.02 1.69
C VAL A 319 20.19 -2.26 1.12
N PRO A 320 21.33 -2.11 0.41
CA PRO A 320 22.07 -3.23 -0.18
C PRO A 320 22.27 -4.44 0.74
N SER A 321 22.58 -4.23 2.03
CA SER A 321 22.77 -5.31 3.02
C SER A 321 21.52 -6.18 3.27
N PHE A 322 20.32 -5.68 2.94
CA PHE A 322 19.05 -6.40 3.09
C PHE A 322 18.40 -6.76 1.75
N LYS A 323 19.05 -6.47 0.61
CA LYS A 323 18.56 -6.90 -0.71
C LYS A 323 18.54 -8.41 -0.84
N ASP A 324 19.48 -9.09 -0.19
CA ASP A 324 19.56 -10.55 -0.12
C ASP A 324 18.35 -11.16 0.59
N TRP A 325 17.89 -10.52 1.66
CA TRP A 325 16.63 -10.88 2.33
C TRP A 325 15.42 -10.66 1.43
N GLU A 326 15.31 -9.50 0.78
CA GLU A 326 14.20 -9.21 -0.15
C GLU A 326 14.17 -10.22 -1.31
N ALA A 327 15.31 -10.54 -1.91
CA ALA A 327 15.43 -11.52 -2.98
C ALA A 327 15.04 -12.94 -2.52
N SER A 328 15.49 -13.35 -1.33
CA SER A 328 15.15 -14.65 -0.73
C SER A 328 13.67 -14.75 -0.41
N MET A 329 13.08 -13.70 0.19
CA MET A 329 11.63 -13.60 0.43
C MET A 329 10.82 -13.66 -0.88
N LEU A 330 11.26 -12.98 -1.94
CA LEU A 330 10.59 -13.02 -3.25
C LEU A 330 10.70 -14.40 -3.90
N ARG A 331 11.82 -15.10 -3.74
CA ARG A 331 12.00 -16.49 -4.20
C ARG A 331 11.06 -17.42 -3.43
N TRP A 332 11.08 -17.35 -2.10
CA TRP A 332 10.18 -18.10 -1.21
C TRP A 332 8.72 -17.87 -1.60
N ARG A 333 8.31 -16.60 -1.72
CA ARG A 333 6.95 -16.22 -2.11
C ARG A 333 6.57 -16.80 -3.48
N ARG A 334 7.45 -16.80 -4.47
CA ARG A 334 7.19 -17.38 -5.80
C ARG A 334 6.98 -18.89 -5.74
N ARG A 335 7.76 -19.59 -4.92
CA ARG A 335 7.69 -21.04 -4.72
C ARG A 335 6.40 -21.41 -3.98
N TYR A 336 6.17 -20.86 -2.79
CA TYR A 336 5.03 -21.17 -1.92
C TYR A 336 3.68 -20.61 -2.44
N LYS A 337 3.70 -19.66 -3.38
CA LYS A 337 2.49 -19.25 -4.13
C LYS A 337 1.91 -20.41 -4.97
N LYS A 338 2.67 -21.47 -5.24
CA LYS A 338 2.21 -22.68 -5.92
C LYS A 338 1.72 -23.78 -4.95
N GLY A 339 1.78 -23.54 -3.63
CA GLY A 339 1.52 -24.54 -2.60
C GLY A 339 2.79 -24.84 -1.80
N ILE A 340 2.64 -25.46 -0.62
CA ILE A 340 3.75 -25.99 0.17
C ILE A 340 4.39 -27.15 -0.63
N PRO A 341 5.71 -27.16 -0.89
CA PRO A 341 6.37 -28.25 -1.59
C PRO A 341 6.15 -29.60 -0.91
N ALA A 342 5.92 -30.66 -1.67
CA ALA A 342 5.64 -32.00 -1.12
C ALA A 342 6.74 -32.50 -0.17
N GLY A 343 8.01 -32.24 -0.48
CA GLY A 343 9.13 -32.61 0.39
C GLY A 343 9.19 -31.85 1.73
N ARG A 344 8.43 -30.76 1.89
CA ARG A 344 8.31 -30.01 3.14
C ARG A 344 7.04 -30.40 3.93
N LEU A 345 6.12 -31.16 3.32
CA LEU A 345 4.90 -31.62 4.00
C LEU A 345 5.17 -32.73 5.02
N SER A 346 6.32 -33.40 4.95
CA SER A 346 6.78 -34.38 5.94
C SER A 346 7.40 -33.76 7.19
N ASP A 347 7.51 -32.43 7.24
CA ASP A 347 8.08 -31.73 8.39
C ASP A 347 7.08 -31.69 9.57
N THR A 348 7.55 -31.33 10.76
CA THR A 348 6.73 -31.32 11.97
C THR A 348 5.53 -30.37 11.87
N ALA A 349 4.48 -30.62 12.66
CA ALA A 349 3.30 -29.75 12.69
C ALA A 349 3.67 -28.27 12.98
N GLU A 350 4.68 -28.04 13.82
CA GLU A 350 5.17 -26.71 14.17
C GLU A 350 5.83 -25.98 13.00
N THR A 351 6.64 -26.67 12.19
CA THR A 351 7.25 -26.04 11.00
C THR A 351 6.20 -25.75 9.95
N LEU A 352 5.20 -26.63 9.77
CA LEU A 352 4.07 -26.37 8.88
C LEU A 352 3.24 -25.15 9.34
N GLU A 353 3.01 -25.02 10.65
CA GLU A 353 2.39 -23.83 11.26
C GLU A 353 3.23 -22.58 10.96
N GLN A 354 4.55 -22.64 11.13
CA GLN A 354 5.46 -21.53 10.83
C GLN A 354 5.41 -21.14 9.34
N ILE A 355 5.41 -22.12 8.42
CA ILE A 355 5.26 -21.90 6.98
C ILE A 355 3.95 -21.15 6.70
N ILE A 356 2.83 -21.56 7.31
CA ILE A 356 1.54 -20.90 7.14
C ILE A 356 1.58 -19.48 7.68
N GLN A 357 2.13 -19.25 8.88
CA GLN A 357 2.31 -17.91 9.46
C GLN A 357 3.14 -17.00 8.55
N THR A 358 4.27 -17.50 8.04
CA THR A 358 5.14 -16.78 7.11
C THR A 358 4.40 -16.48 5.79
N ALA A 359 3.62 -17.42 5.27
CA ALA A 359 2.81 -17.22 4.07
C ALA A 359 1.74 -16.13 4.28
N LEU A 360 1.13 -16.08 5.46
CA LEU A 360 0.14 -15.07 5.85
C LEU A 360 0.76 -13.68 5.92
N VAL A 361 1.92 -13.55 6.59
CA VAL A 361 2.68 -12.29 6.67
C VAL A 361 3.10 -11.79 5.29
N LEU A 362 3.56 -12.70 4.43
CA LEU A 362 3.95 -12.38 3.06
C LEU A 362 2.78 -12.13 2.09
N GLY A 363 1.53 -12.23 2.58
CA GLY A 363 0.32 -11.98 1.80
C GLY A 363 0.09 -13.03 0.70
N ILE A 364 0.52 -14.27 0.92
CA ILE A 364 0.24 -15.41 0.02
C ILE A 364 -0.43 -16.59 0.72
N GLY A 365 -0.76 -16.51 2.01
CA GLY A 365 -1.24 -17.66 2.78
C GLY A 365 -2.51 -18.31 2.22
N SER A 366 -3.47 -17.55 1.70
CA SER A 366 -4.67 -18.13 1.05
C SER A 366 -4.31 -18.98 -0.17
N ARG A 367 -3.47 -18.45 -1.06
CA ARG A 367 -3.04 -19.14 -2.28
C ARG A 367 -2.08 -20.30 -1.98
N CYS A 368 -1.24 -20.16 -0.95
CA CYS A 368 -0.35 -21.21 -0.47
C CYS A 368 -1.18 -22.41 0.00
N VAL A 369 -2.02 -22.24 1.03
CA VAL A 369 -2.84 -23.32 1.61
C VAL A 369 -3.79 -23.94 0.59
N ARG A 370 -4.42 -23.15 -0.28
CA ARG A 370 -5.37 -23.68 -1.27
C ARG A 370 -4.72 -24.54 -2.35
N LYS A 371 -3.48 -24.23 -2.73
CA LYS A 371 -2.76 -24.97 -3.78
C LYS A 371 -1.89 -26.11 -3.24
N THR A 372 -1.67 -26.16 -1.93
CA THR A 372 -1.00 -27.28 -1.29
C THR A 372 -1.79 -28.57 -1.51
N ASP A 373 -1.10 -29.60 -1.97
CA ASP A 373 -1.66 -30.94 -2.06
C ASP A 373 -1.60 -31.62 -0.69
N TRP A 374 -2.67 -31.46 0.08
CA TRP A 374 -2.77 -32.00 1.43
C TRP A 374 -2.88 -33.54 1.47
N SER A 375 -3.07 -34.22 0.32
CA SER A 375 -3.14 -35.68 0.27
C SER A 375 -1.83 -36.35 0.71
N VAL A 376 -0.69 -35.67 0.51
CA VAL A 376 0.63 -36.14 0.93
C VAL A 376 0.71 -36.36 2.45
N LEU A 377 -0.09 -35.63 3.25
CA LEU A 377 -0.12 -35.79 4.71
C LEU A 377 -0.75 -37.11 5.17
N GLN A 378 -1.43 -37.86 4.30
CA GLN A 378 -1.97 -39.18 4.64
C GLN A 378 -0.86 -40.19 4.97
N GLN A 379 0.36 -39.95 4.47
CA GLN A 379 1.54 -40.77 4.72
C GLN A 379 2.45 -40.18 5.81
N HIS A 380 2.01 -39.14 6.52
CA HIS A 380 2.83 -38.44 7.49
C HIS A 380 3.16 -39.32 8.72
N PRO A 381 4.38 -39.28 9.29
CA PRO A 381 4.72 -40.10 10.47
C PRO A 381 3.81 -39.82 11.67
N ASP A 382 3.48 -38.55 11.92
CA ASP A 382 2.56 -38.12 12.98
C ASP A 382 1.12 -38.64 12.73
N PRO A 383 0.57 -39.50 13.61
CA PRO A 383 -0.80 -40.02 13.47
C PRO A 383 -1.87 -38.94 13.59
N GLU A 384 -1.63 -37.83 14.30
CA GLU A 384 -2.61 -36.74 14.41
C GLU A 384 -2.76 -35.98 13.10
N LEU A 385 -1.64 -35.68 12.44
CA LEU A 385 -1.66 -35.03 11.12
C LEU A 385 -2.33 -35.92 10.07
N ARG A 386 -2.07 -37.23 10.09
CA ARG A 386 -2.79 -38.20 9.25
C ARG A 386 -4.29 -38.17 9.52
N ARG A 387 -4.70 -38.26 10.79
CA ARG A 387 -6.12 -38.20 11.18
C ARG A 387 -6.80 -36.91 10.73
N LEU A 388 -6.11 -35.78 10.78
CA LEU A 388 -6.64 -34.50 10.29
C LEU A 388 -6.69 -34.43 8.77
N ALA A 389 -5.70 -34.99 8.08
CA ALA A 389 -5.66 -35.08 6.63
C ALA A 389 -6.75 -36.02 6.07
N ASP A 390 -7.08 -37.10 6.77
CA ASP A 390 -8.13 -38.05 6.36
C ASP A 390 -9.54 -37.53 6.62
N ARG A 391 -9.70 -36.61 7.59
CA ARG A 391 -10.99 -36.01 7.88
C ARG A 391 -11.52 -35.27 6.66
N GLU A 392 -12.77 -35.55 6.27
CA GLU A 392 -13.41 -34.80 5.20
C GLU A 392 -13.37 -33.29 5.48
N PRO A 393 -13.15 -32.45 4.45
CA PRO A 393 -13.21 -31.01 4.60
C PRO A 393 -14.60 -30.66 5.14
N ALA A 394 -14.64 -30.06 6.32
CA ALA A 394 -15.92 -29.89 6.99
C ALA A 394 -16.73 -28.75 6.36
N ARG A 395 -18.04 -28.79 6.55
CA ARG A 395 -18.94 -27.70 6.14
C ARG A 395 -18.55 -26.41 6.86
N ALA A 396 -18.72 -25.28 6.18
CA ALA A 396 -18.25 -23.95 6.56
C ALA A 396 -18.60 -23.49 7.99
N ASP A 397 -19.62 -24.07 8.62
CA ASP A 397 -20.16 -23.63 9.91
C ASP A 397 -19.62 -24.41 11.11
N SER A 398 -18.86 -25.49 10.91
CA SER A 398 -18.25 -26.23 12.01
C SER A 398 -16.93 -25.59 12.45
N LEU A 399 -16.70 -25.53 13.76
CA LEU A 399 -15.35 -25.30 14.26
C LEU A 399 -14.54 -26.58 14.09
N PRO A 400 -13.21 -26.48 13.88
CA PRO A 400 -12.35 -27.63 14.08
C PRO A 400 -12.57 -28.15 15.51
N GLY A 401 -12.87 -29.44 15.64
CA GLY A 401 -13.05 -30.08 16.95
C GLY A 401 -11.77 -29.94 17.79
N SER A 402 -11.87 -30.17 19.09
CA SER A 402 -10.68 -30.18 19.96
C SER A 402 -9.65 -31.19 19.45
N THR A 403 -8.50 -30.70 19.00
CA THR A 403 -7.34 -31.50 18.60
C THR A 403 -6.29 -31.49 19.72
N ALA A 404 -5.42 -32.50 19.75
CA ALA A 404 -4.27 -32.50 20.65
C ALA A 404 -3.16 -31.55 20.17
N LEU A 405 -3.10 -31.26 18.87
CA LEU A 405 -2.41 -30.13 18.24
C LEU A 405 -2.93 -28.73 18.66
N LYS A 406 -2.91 -28.43 19.97
CA LYS A 406 -3.31 -27.12 20.51
C LYS A 406 -2.34 -26.00 20.13
N GLN A 407 -1.08 -26.34 19.83
CA GLN A 407 -0.01 -25.40 19.54
C GLN A 407 0.03 -24.96 18.06
N THR A 408 -0.66 -25.66 17.17
CA THR A 408 -0.66 -25.40 15.71
C THR A 408 -2.08 -25.13 15.17
N PRO A 409 -2.75 -24.08 15.66
CA PRO A 409 -4.15 -23.83 15.31
C PRO A 409 -4.30 -23.42 13.84
N LEU A 410 -3.36 -22.70 13.21
CA LEU A 410 -3.53 -22.32 11.80
C LEU A 410 -3.43 -23.52 10.86
N LEU A 411 -2.58 -24.50 11.17
CA LEU A 411 -2.49 -25.76 10.44
C LEU A 411 -3.80 -26.54 10.54
N VAL A 412 -4.36 -26.65 11.75
CA VAL A 412 -5.67 -27.29 11.95
C VAL A 412 -6.75 -26.57 11.14
N LEU A 413 -6.75 -25.23 11.13
CA LEU A 413 -7.68 -24.44 10.33
C LEU A 413 -7.47 -24.64 8.83
N ALA A 414 -6.22 -24.67 8.37
CA ALA A 414 -5.85 -24.85 6.97
C ALA A 414 -6.29 -26.21 6.44
N LEU A 415 -6.11 -27.27 7.24
CA LEU A 415 -6.57 -28.63 6.92
C LEU A 415 -8.10 -28.73 6.95
N HIS A 416 -8.73 -28.15 7.96
CA HIS A 416 -10.19 -28.14 8.09
C HIS A 416 -10.88 -27.48 6.89
N LEU A 417 -10.25 -26.44 6.34
CA LEU A 417 -10.75 -25.66 5.21
C LEU A 417 -10.01 -25.96 3.90
N ARG A 418 -9.37 -27.13 3.77
CA ARG A 418 -8.55 -27.46 2.59
C ARG A 418 -9.33 -27.32 1.28
N GLY A 419 -8.67 -26.82 0.24
CA GLY A 419 -9.28 -26.52 -1.07
C GLY A 419 -10.13 -25.24 -1.11
N ILE A 420 -10.54 -24.73 0.04
CA ILE A 420 -11.47 -23.60 0.13
C ILE A 420 -10.93 -22.44 0.99
N TYR A 421 -9.85 -22.68 1.71
CA TYR A 421 -9.21 -21.72 2.59
C TYR A 421 -8.87 -20.40 1.86
N ARG A 422 -9.51 -19.33 2.31
CA ARG A 422 -9.14 -17.97 1.95
C ARG A 422 -8.76 -17.21 3.21
N ALA A 423 -7.47 -17.14 3.51
CA ALA A 423 -6.96 -16.16 4.46
C ALA A 423 -7.31 -14.76 3.96
N MET A 424 -8.18 -14.08 4.70
CA MET A 424 -8.41 -12.65 4.53
C MET A 424 -7.35 -11.94 5.37
N SER A 425 -6.41 -11.24 4.76
CA SER A 425 -5.53 -10.32 5.51
C SER A 425 -6.33 -9.05 5.79
N ALA A 426 -6.12 -8.39 6.93
CA ALA A 426 -6.64 -7.03 7.08
C ALA A 426 -6.16 -6.17 5.91
N ALA A 427 -7.09 -5.59 5.15
CA ALA A 427 -6.79 -4.54 4.22
C ALA A 427 -7.14 -3.19 4.86
N GLU A 428 -6.57 -2.17 4.26
CA GLU A 428 -6.65 -0.80 4.72
C GLU A 428 -8.07 -0.27 4.52
N PHE A 429 -8.55 0.44 5.52
CA PHE A 429 -9.71 1.30 5.44
C PHE A 429 -9.58 2.26 4.22
N PRO A 430 -10.71 2.64 3.57
CA PRO A 430 -12.00 2.82 4.21
C PRO A 430 -13.15 1.89 3.78
N TYR A 431 -12.98 0.93 2.86
CA TYR A 431 -14.15 0.26 2.26
C TYR A 431 -14.05 -1.23 1.89
N ASP A 432 -12.98 -1.94 2.24
CA ASP A 432 -12.96 -3.39 1.97
C ASP A 432 -13.59 -4.17 3.13
N ARG A 433 -14.73 -4.84 2.90
CA ARG A 433 -15.55 -5.53 3.92
C ARG A 433 -14.93 -6.84 4.43
N TYR A 434 -13.73 -7.21 4.00
CA TYR A 434 -13.20 -8.58 4.05
C TYR A 434 -11.82 -8.67 4.74
N ASN A 435 -11.74 -8.32 6.02
CA ASN A 435 -10.49 -7.76 6.57
C ASN A 435 -9.93 -8.32 7.89
N TYR A 436 -10.07 -9.61 8.27
CA TYR A 436 -9.14 -10.26 9.23
C TYR A 436 -8.94 -11.72 8.86
N ILE A 437 -7.93 -12.40 9.44
CA ILE A 437 -7.76 -13.83 9.19
C ILE A 437 -8.96 -14.57 9.74
N PHE A 438 -9.88 -14.80 8.83
CA PHE A 438 -10.95 -15.74 8.93
C PHE A 438 -10.76 -16.66 7.73
N GLY A 439 -10.87 -17.96 7.94
CA GLY A 439 -11.12 -18.86 6.83
C GLY A 439 -12.57 -18.68 6.39
N THR A 440 -12.80 -18.34 5.12
CA THR A 440 -14.11 -18.41 4.48
C THR A 440 -14.10 -19.49 3.40
N VAL A 441 -15.27 -20.10 3.18
CA VAL A 441 -15.49 -21.16 2.20
C VAL A 441 -16.21 -20.55 0.98
N PHE A 442 -15.67 -20.75 -0.23
CA PHE A 442 -16.36 -20.56 -1.50
C PHE A 442 -16.82 -21.92 -2.02
N PRO A 443 -18.10 -22.12 -2.38
CA PRO A 443 -18.45 -23.28 -3.17
C PRO A 443 -17.63 -23.25 -4.46
N GLY A 444 -16.95 -24.35 -4.77
CA GLY A 444 -16.24 -24.48 -6.03
C GLY A 444 -17.24 -24.21 -7.15
N SER A 445 -16.93 -23.27 -8.06
CA SER A 445 -17.66 -23.19 -9.31
C SER A 445 -17.48 -24.54 -10.01
N GLY A 446 -18.51 -25.37 -9.98
CA GLY A 446 -18.52 -26.64 -10.69
C GLY A 446 -18.11 -26.37 -12.14
N GLY A 447 -17.02 -26.99 -12.56
CA GLY A 447 -16.49 -26.83 -13.91
C GLY A 447 -17.48 -27.38 -14.93
N SER A 448 -17.95 -26.51 -15.82
CA SER A 448 -18.16 -26.89 -17.21
C SER A 448 -17.12 -26.13 -18.02
N GLY A 449 -16.44 -26.83 -18.93
CA GLY A 449 -15.27 -26.33 -19.65
C GLY A 449 -15.51 -24.99 -20.32
N GLY A 450 -14.84 -23.96 -19.83
CA GLY A 450 -14.77 -22.64 -20.44
C GLY A 450 -13.45 -21.99 -20.02
N SER A 451 -12.67 -21.57 -21.00
CA SER A 451 -11.36 -20.94 -20.82
C SER A 451 -11.39 -19.89 -19.70
N PRO A 452 -10.33 -19.78 -18.87
CA PRO A 452 -10.29 -18.81 -17.79
C PRO A 452 -10.23 -17.41 -18.38
N VAL A 453 -11.36 -16.71 -18.35
CA VAL A 453 -11.39 -15.26 -18.55
C VAL A 453 -10.72 -14.64 -17.33
N TYR A 454 -9.45 -14.31 -17.50
CA TYR A 454 -8.68 -13.47 -16.60
C TYR A 454 -9.29 -12.07 -16.61
N THR A 455 -9.94 -11.65 -15.53
CA THR A 455 -10.15 -10.23 -15.24
C THR A 455 -8.97 -9.69 -14.44
N ASP A 456 -7.86 -9.46 -15.14
CA ASP A 456 -6.90 -8.45 -14.75
C ASP A 456 -7.43 -7.11 -15.27
N SER A 457 -7.81 -6.19 -14.38
CA SER A 457 -7.63 -4.73 -14.51
C SER A 457 -8.44 -3.97 -13.45
N TYR A 458 -7.75 -3.48 -12.43
CA TYR A 458 -8.15 -2.26 -11.71
C TYR A 458 -7.40 -1.10 -12.40
N SER A 459 -8.14 -0.25 -13.12
CA SER A 459 -7.71 1.09 -13.51
C SER A 459 -8.91 2.01 -13.36
N GLY A 460 -8.77 3.03 -12.51
CA GLY A 460 -9.83 4.01 -12.26
C GLY A 460 -9.87 5.13 -13.30
N SER A 461 -11.09 5.64 -13.49
CA SER A 461 -11.55 6.97 -13.96
C SER A 461 -12.81 6.70 -14.80
N GLY A 462 -13.98 7.29 -14.60
CA GLY A 462 -14.30 8.64 -14.18
C GLY A 462 -15.31 9.17 -15.21
N SER A 463 -16.53 9.48 -14.77
CA SER A 463 -17.48 10.47 -15.31
C SER A 463 -17.67 10.59 -16.84
N LYS A 464 -18.91 10.37 -17.32
CA LYS A 464 -19.68 11.44 -17.99
C LYS A 464 -21.17 11.11 -18.17
N HIS A 465 -21.94 12.19 -18.02
CA HIS A 465 -23.36 12.40 -18.29
C HIS A 465 -23.88 11.86 -19.63
N SER A 466 -25.16 11.47 -19.62
CA SER A 466 -26.13 11.88 -20.64
C SER A 466 -27.51 12.07 -20.00
N HIS A 467 -28.16 13.16 -20.39
CA HIS A 467 -29.56 13.49 -20.12
C HIS A 467 -30.52 12.46 -20.72
N ASP A 468 -31.71 12.30 -20.14
CA ASP A 468 -32.97 12.44 -20.88
C ASP A 468 -34.19 12.51 -19.94
N TYR A 469 -35.23 13.12 -20.49
CA TYR A 469 -36.41 13.75 -19.90
C TYR A 469 -37.57 12.79 -19.51
N ASP A 470 -38.48 13.37 -18.72
CA ASP A 470 -39.93 13.13 -18.63
C ASP A 470 -40.48 11.80 -18.09
N SER A 471 -41.13 11.87 -16.92
CA SER A 471 -42.58 11.63 -16.88
C SER A 471 -43.26 12.03 -15.57
N SER A 472 -44.42 12.63 -15.80
CA SER A 472 -45.51 13.09 -14.96
C SER A 472 -46.16 12.08 -14.00
N GLY A 473 -46.81 12.60 -12.95
CA GLY A 473 -47.94 11.98 -12.25
C GLY A 473 -47.97 12.34 -10.76
N SER A 474 -48.57 13.47 -10.33
CA SER A 474 -50.00 13.71 -10.08
C SER A 474 -50.56 13.08 -8.79
N HIS A 475 -51.29 13.93 -8.03
CA HIS A 475 -52.33 13.65 -7.00
C HIS A 475 -51.84 13.34 -5.58
N HIS A 476 -52.49 13.74 -4.48
CA HIS A 476 -53.49 14.78 -4.12
C HIS A 476 -53.76 14.57 -2.61
N HIS A 477 -54.14 15.65 -1.90
CA HIS A 477 -54.88 15.68 -0.61
C HIS A 477 -54.19 15.08 0.64
N GLY A 478 -54.33 15.62 1.85
CA GLY A 478 -55.12 16.75 2.33
C GLY A 478 -54.90 16.92 3.84
N SER A 479 -55.08 18.17 4.28
CA SER A 479 -55.66 18.62 5.55
C SER A 479 -55.82 17.61 6.70
N ASP A 480 -55.29 17.92 7.89
CA ASP A 480 -56.10 18.66 8.87
C ASP A 480 -55.31 18.98 10.16
N SER A 481 -55.54 20.22 10.59
CA SER A 481 -55.22 20.83 11.88
C SER A 481 -56.13 20.31 13.00
N GLY A 482 -55.59 20.21 14.21
CA GLY A 482 -56.41 19.95 15.40
C GLY A 482 -55.60 20.04 16.69
N ASP A 483 -55.45 21.26 17.21
CA ASP A 483 -55.13 21.55 18.60
C ASP A 483 -56.08 20.81 19.55
N SER A 484 -55.58 20.30 20.68
CA SER A 484 -56.11 20.59 22.02
C SER A 484 -55.39 19.81 23.15
N SER A 485 -54.66 20.57 23.96
CA SER A 485 -54.75 20.63 25.43
C SER A 485 -55.21 19.42 26.26
N GLY A 486 -54.42 19.12 27.29
CA GLY A 486 -54.80 18.42 28.53
C GLY A 486 -53.59 17.63 29.06
N GLY A 487 -52.84 18.06 30.08
CA GLY A 487 -53.30 18.47 31.40
C GLY A 487 -53.40 17.23 32.28
N GLY A 488 -52.47 17.00 33.21
CA GLY A 488 -52.54 15.85 34.12
C GLY A 488 -51.23 15.55 34.84
N ASP A 489 -51.05 16.23 35.96
CA ASP A 489 -49.99 16.09 36.97
C ASP A 489 -50.21 14.84 37.86
N SER A 490 -49.26 14.59 38.79
CA SER A 490 -49.20 13.55 39.86
C SER A 490 -48.59 12.18 39.45
N GLY A 491 -47.69 11.54 40.21
CA GLY A 491 -47.12 11.77 41.53
C GLY A 491 -46.60 10.43 42.10
N GLY A 492 -45.57 10.46 42.96
CA GLY A 492 -45.09 9.34 43.80
C GLY A 492 -43.92 8.54 43.19
N GLY A 493 -42.81 8.21 43.86
CA GLY A 493 -42.46 8.23 45.29
C GLY A 493 -42.35 6.81 45.87
N GLY A 494 -41.13 6.37 46.22
CA GLY A 494 -40.78 5.13 46.96
C GLY A 494 -40.62 3.89 46.05
N ASP A 495 -39.55 3.10 46.07
CA ASP A 495 -38.47 2.85 47.05
C ASP A 495 -37.10 2.71 46.37
#